data_AF-A0A4R4LMM5-F1
#
_entry.id   AF-A0A4R4LMM5-F1
#
_cell.length_a   1.000
_cell.length_b   1.000
_cell.length_c   1.000
_cell.angle_alpha   90.00
_cell.angle_beta   90.00
_cell.angle_gamma   90.00
#
_symmetry.space_group_name_H-M   'P 1'
#
loop_
_entity.id
_entity.type
_entity.pdbx_description
1 polymer ?
#
loop_
_entity_poly.entity_id
_entity_poly.type
_entity_poly.pdbx_seq_one_letter_code
_entity_poly.pdbx_strand_id
1 'polypeptide(L)'
;MKGKHAKNRFPLGPRATGALFGLAFFGVVAGTAQASIGSESDPGTGSRSGDQIAAMEVLPHKQKGARDASREKAEAEKSTTMDARSRVIARARTWNPGTDDRVRYSQVRSHNGYRADCSGFVSMTLGLEKPGPNTQGLTSSRYTERIDMDDLKKGDLVMDAQGTNTTRHVVIFEKWANKDRTSYWAYEQRGRYGTDYRERDYGLDSGSQYKAYRPKNL
;
A
#
# COMPACT_ATOMS: atom_id res chain seq x y z
N MET A 1 56.87 -38.57 -15.53
CA MET A 1 56.31 -39.91 -15.78
C MET A 1 55.06 -40.12 -14.94
N LYS A 2 53.95 -40.56 -15.56
CA LYS A 2 52.78 -41.31 -15.04
C LYS A 2 52.14 -40.82 -13.73
N GLY A 3 50.95 -40.19 -13.77
CA GLY A 3 49.62 -40.85 -13.84
C GLY A 3 48.92 -40.68 -12.47
N LYS A 4 47.59 -40.60 -12.28
CA LYS A 4 46.42 -41.04 -13.05
C LYS A 4 45.18 -40.24 -12.63
N HIS A 5 44.23 -40.15 -13.55
CA HIS A 5 42.82 -39.78 -13.35
C HIS A 5 42.09 -40.64 -12.30
N ALA A 6 41.10 -40.05 -11.65
CA ALA A 6 39.83 -40.74 -11.36
C ALA A 6 38.65 -39.75 -11.49
N LYS A 7 37.72 -40.11 -12.36
CA LYS A 7 36.45 -39.45 -12.66
C LYS A 7 35.37 -40.16 -11.84
N ASN A 8 34.50 -39.44 -11.14
CA ASN A 8 33.23 -40.01 -10.68
C ASN A 8 32.06 -39.24 -11.33
N ARG A 9 31.26 -39.98 -12.09
CA ARG A 9 30.06 -39.56 -12.81
C ARG A 9 28.86 -40.37 -12.27
N PHE A 10 27.83 -39.66 -11.80
CA PHE A 10 26.36 -39.93 -11.87
C PHE A 10 25.79 -41.21 -11.21
N PRO A 11 24.46 -41.34 -10.91
CA PRO A 11 23.32 -40.66 -11.56
C PRO A 11 22.06 -40.24 -10.75
N LEU A 12 21.27 -39.37 -11.41
CA LEU A 12 19.80 -39.26 -11.57
C LEU A 12 18.80 -39.58 -10.44
N GLY A 13 17.86 -38.64 -10.26
CA GLY A 13 16.49 -38.92 -9.83
C GLY A 13 15.65 -37.64 -9.58
N PRO A 14 14.62 -37.32 -10.39
CA PRO A 14 13.70 -36.22 -10.14
C PRO A 14 12.54 -36.64 -9.24
N ARG A 15 12.16 -35.81 -8.27
CA ARG A 15 10.87 -35.93 -7.55
C ARG A 15 9.88 -34.91 -8.12
N ALA A 16 9.02 -35.39 -9.00
CA ALA A 16 7.74 -34.76 -9.29
C ALA A 16 6.72 -35.24 -8.24
N THR A 17 5.98 -34.32 -7.63
CA THR A 17 4.75 -34.66 -6.91
C THR A 17 3.76 -33.56 -7.22
N GLY A 18 2.84 -33.87 -8.12
CA GLY A 18 1.69 -33.05 -8.42
C GLY A 18 0.67 -33.14 -7.29
N ALA A 19 -0.08 -32.06 -7.11
CA ALA A 19 -1.33 -32.06 -6.36
C ALA A 19 -2.40 -31.39 -7.22
N LEU A 20 -3.31 -32.22 -7.75
CA LEU A 20 -4.59 -31.83 -8.31
C LEU A 20 -5.48 -31.32 -7.16
N PHE A 21 -5.92 -30.07 -7.23
CA PHE A 21 -7.05 -29.61 -6.41
C PHE A 21 -8.30 -29.56 -7.28
N GLY A 22 -9.24 -30.45 -6.95
CA GLY A 22 -10.53 -30.60 -7.60
C GLY A 22 -11.46 -29.42 -7.34
N LEU A 23 -12.19 -29.06 -8.40
CA LEU A 23 -13.38 -28.21 -8.38
C LEU A 23 -14.51 -28.92 -7.64
N ALA A 24 -15.09 -28.26 -6.63
CA ALA A 24 -16.41 -28.59 -6.11
C ALA A 24 -17.35 -27.43 -6.39
N PHE A 25 -18.26 -27.63 -7.34
CA PHE A 25 -19.47 -26.83 -7.51
C PHE A 25 -20.54 -27.39 -6.58
N PHE A 26 -21.11 -26.55 -5.70
CA PHE A 26 -22.40 -26.81 -5.06
C PHE A 26 -23.28 -25.56 -5.14
N GLY A 27 -24.50 -25.80 -5.60
CA GLY A 27 -25.42 -24.80 -6.14
C GLY A 27 -26.09 -23.90 -5.09
N VAL A 28 -26.53 -22.75 -5.58
CA VAL A 28 -27.44 -21.84 -4.88
C VAL A 28 -28.84 -22.06 -5.47
N VAL A 29 -29.75 -22.56 -4.63
CA VAL A 29 -31.20 -22.59 -4.90
C VAL A 29 -31.75 -21.19 -4.65
N ALA A 30 -32.38 -20.60 -5.66
CA ALA A 30 -33.15 -19.37 -5.55
C ALA A 30 -34.55 -19.71 -4.99
N GLY A 31 -34.81 -19.30 -3.75
CA GLY A 31 -36.15 -19.32 -3.14
C GLY A 31 -36.72 -17.91 -3.10
N THR A 32 -37.76 -17.67 -3.89
CA THR A 32 -38.57 -16.45 -3.86
C THR A 32 -39.57 -16.55 -2.71
N ALA A 33 -39.50 -15.64 -1.74
CA ALA A 33 -40.54 -15.49 -0.72
C ALA A 33 -41.31 -14.20 -0.99
N GLN A 34 -42.61 -14.38 -1.24
CA GLN A 34 -43.61 -13.36 -1.54
C GLN A 34 -43.87 -12.46 -0.33
N ALA A 35 -44.08 -11.17 -0.62
CA ALA A 35 -44.63 -10.20 0.30
C ALA A 35 -46.12 -10.47 0.52
N SER A 36 -46.53 -10.61 1.77
CA SER A 36 -47.93 -10.52 2.18
C SER A 36 -48.21 -9.09 2.65
N ILE A 37 -49.00 -8.41 1.81
CA ILE A 37 -49.82 -7.26 2.16
C ILE A 37 -50.88 -7.68 3.17
N GLY A 38 -51.02 -6.91 4.24
CA GLY A 38 -52.10 -7.03 5.22
C GLY A 38 -52.52 -5.63 5.64
N SER A 39 -53.48 -5.07 4.90
CA SER A 39 -54.28 -3.93 5.32
C SER A 39 -55.55 -4.47 5.92
N GLU A 40 -55.82 -4.22 7.19
CA GLU A 40 -57.18 -4.26 7.72
C GLU A 40 -57.34 -3.15 8.78
N SER A 41 -58.35 -2.34 8.52
CA SER A 41 -58.86 -1.21 9.27
C SER A 41 -60.01 -1.64 10.17
N ASP A 42 -60.15 -1.06 11.36
CA ASP A 42 -61.47 -0.58 11.82
C ASP A 42 -61.33 0.50 12.92
N PRO A 43 -62.31 1.44 13.03
CA PRO A 43 -62.20 2.69 13.77
C PRO A 43 -62.94 2.70 15.11
N GLY A 44 -62.67 3.71 15.95
CA GLY A 44 -63.39 3.90 17.21
C GLY A 44 -63.01 5.14 18.02
N THR A 45 -63.43 6.31 17.53
CA THR A 45 -64.03 7.45 18.28
C THR A 45 -63.49 7.90 19.66
N GLY A 46 -63.06 9.17 19.76
CA GLY A 46 -63.32 9.99 20.97
C GLY A 46 -62.33 11.09 21.38
N SER A 47 -62.62 12.33 20.96
CA SER A 47 -62.51 13.59 21.73
C SER A 47 -61.21 14.44 21.77
N ARG A 48 -61.26 15.53 20.98
CA ARG A 48 -60.95 16.96 21.27
C ARG A 48 -59.66 17.35 22.02
N SER A 49 -58.77 18.03 21.28
CA SER A 49 -58.45 19.48 21.38
C SER A 49 -57.28 19.73 20.40
N GLY A 50 -57.38 20.58 19.38
CA GLY A 50 -57.55 22.01 19.53
C GLY A 50 -56.18 22.69 19.47
N ASP A 51 -55.60 22.70 18.26
CA ASP A 51 -54.85 23.79 17.63
C ASP A 51 -53.74 24.50 18.43
N GLN A 52 -52.49 24.38 17.99
CA GLN A 52 -51.68 25.48 17.43
C GLN A 52 -50.21 25.05 17.30
N ILE A 53 -49.77 25.07 16.05
CA ILE A 53 -48.41 24.91 15.54
C ILE A 53 -47.57 26.16 15.86
N ALA A 54 -46.48 26.00 16.61
CA ALA A 54 -45.43 27.01 16.71
C ALA A 54 -44.09 26.37 16.30
N ALA A 55 -43.50 26.97 15.28
CA ALA A 55 -42.31 26.53 14.58
C ALA A 55 -41.12 26.30 15.52
N MET A 56 -40.62 25.07 15.58
CA MET A 56 -39.25 24.81 15.97
C MET A 56 -38.41 24.95 14.68
N GLU A 57 -37.75 26.09 14.52
CA GLU A 57 -36.78 26.31 13.45
C GLU A 57 -35.62 25.33 13.63
N VAL A 58 -35.67 24.23 12.87
CA VAL A 58 -34.57 23.27 12.77
C VAL A 58 -33.44 23.96 12.01
N LEU A 59 -32.45 24.45 12.75
CA LEU A 59 -31.18 24.91 12.19
C LEU A 59 -30.59 23.78 11.32
N PRO A 60 -30.31 24.01 10.03
CA PRO A 60 -29.83 22.96 9.15
C PRO A 60 -28.38 22.57 9.51
N HIS A 61 -28.11 21.26 9.49
CA HIS A 61 -26.79 20.62 9.59
C HIS A 61 -25.83 21.10 8.48
N LYS A 62 -25.30 22.34 8.57
CA LYS A 62 -24.33 22.91 7.63
C LYS A 62 -22.87 22.81 8.14
N GLN A 63 -22.63 22.07 9.22
CA GLN A 63 -21.33 22.05 9.89
C GLN A 63 -20.38 20.95 9.38
N LYS A 64 -20.86 19.91 8.70
CA LYS A 64 -20.02 18.81 8.19
C LYS A 64 -19.22 19.22 6.94
N GLY A 65 -19.88 19.80 5.94
CA GLY A 65 -19.23 20.20 4.69
C GLY A 65 -18.21 21.34 4.82
N ALA A 66 -18.46 22.29 5.74
CA ALA A 66 -17.51 23.38 6.01
C ALA A 66 -16.23 22.88 6.72
N ARG A 67 -16.35 21.86 7.58
CA ARG A 67 -15.20 21.24 8.27
C ARG A 67 -14.35 20.43 7.29
N ASP A 68 -14.96 19.64 6.40
CA ASP A 68 -14.24 18.87 5.39
C ASP A 68 -13.51 19.79 4.39
N ALA A 69 -14.16 20.84 3.90
CA ALA A 69 -13.53 21.83 3.02
C ALA A 69 -12.40 22.61 3.72
N SER A 70 -12.56 22.95 5.01
CA SER A 70 -11.50 23.63 5.77
C SER A 70 -10.30 22.71 6.05
N ARG A 71 -10.53 21.41 6.22
CA ARG A 71 -9.48 20.41 6.42
C ARG A 71 -8.75 20.11 5.14
N GLU A 72 -9.46 20.00 4.02
CA GLU A 72 -8.87 19.84 2.69
C GLU A 72 -8.02 21.06 2.31
N LYS A 73 -8.50 22.28 2.61
CA LYS A 73 -7.74 23.51 2.42
C LYS A 73 -6.52 23.59 3.33
N ALA A 74 -6.65 23.22 4.61
CA ALA A 74 -5.53 23.21 5.55
C ALA A 74 -4.49 22.10 5.25
N GLU A 75 -4.92 20.92 4.76
CA GLU A 75 -4.02 19.87 4.29
C GLU A 75 -3.32 20.27 2.99
N ALA A 76 -4.01 20.99 2.09
CA ALA A 76 -3.41 21.58 0.90
C ALA A 76 -2.38 22.67 1.25
N GLU A 77 -2.70 23.60 2.16
CA GLU A 77 -1.79 24.68 2.62
C GLU A 77 -0.60 24.12 3.42
N LYS A 78 -0.80 23.10 4.24
CA LYS A 78 0.30 22.41 4.94
C LYS A 78 1.19 21.62 3.98
N SER A 79 0.62 21.12 2.88
CA SER A 79 1.35 20.44 1.81
C SER A 79 2.20 21.43 0.98
N THR A 80 1.76 22.68 0.81
CA THR A 80 2.52 23.69 0.06
C THR A 80 3.73 24.23 0.83
N THR A 81 3.76 24.21 2.16
CA THR A 81 4.92 24.64 2.97
C THR A 81 5.94 23.54 3.25
N MET A 82 5.56 22.25 3.16
CA MET A 82 6.49 21.15 3.36
C MET A 82 7.41 20.96 2.15
N ASP A 83 8.71 20.69 2.37
CA ASP A 83 9.60 20.29 1.28
C ASP A 83 9.16 18.93 0.69
N ALA A 84 9.54 18.67 -0.56
CA ALA A 84 9.08 17.49 -1.28
C ALA A 84 9.48 16.16 -0.61
N ARG A 85 10.66 16.09 0.01
CA ARG A 85 11.12 14.89 0.72
C ARG A 85 10.29 14.65 1.97
N SER A 86 9.99 15.70 2.72
CA SER A 86 9.10 15.60 3.88
C SER A 86 7.68 15.21 3.47
N ARG A 87 7.18 15.64 2.30
CA ARG A 87 5.90 15.17 1.76
C ARG A 87 5.88 13.67 1.46
N VAL A 88 6.96 13.11 0.91
CA VAL A 88 7.09 11.65 0.68
C VAL A 88 6.92 10.88 1.98
N ILE A 89 7.63 11.30 3.03
CA ILE A 89 7.54 10.68 4.36
C ILE A 89 6.16 10.86 4.98
N ALA A 90 5.56 12.05 4.86
CA ALA A 90 4.22 12.30 5.36
C ALA A 90 3.20 11.35 4.71
N ARG A 91 3.28 11.15 3.39
CA ARG A 91 2.46 10.18 2.66
C ARG A 91 2.76 8.75 3.08
N ALA A 92 4.01 8.36 3.27
CA ALA A 92 4.39 7.02 3.74
C ALA A 92 3.69 6.65 5.07
N ARG A 93 3.56 7.62 5.97
CA ARG A 93 2.88 7.44 7.27
C ARG A 93 1.37 7.24 7.16
N THR A 94 0.72 7.67 6.08
CA THR A 94 -0.74 7.54 5.91
C THR A 94 -1.20 6.09 5.75
N TRP A 95 -0.30 5.17 5.44
CA TRP A 95 -0.59 3.74 5.38
C TRP A 95 -0.36 3.03 6.73
N ASN A 96 -0.30 3.81 7.82
CA ASN A 96 -0.20 3.38 9.22
C ASN A 96 0.91 2.34 9.48
N PRO A 97 2.17 2.62 9.09
CA PRO A 97 3.27 1.66 9.21
C PRO A 97 3.42 1.16 10.64
N GLY A 98 3.59 -0.15 10.81
CA GLY A 98 3.85 -0.72 12.14
C GLY A 98 2.60 -0.95 13.02
N THR A 99 1.41 -0.54 12.59
CA THR A 99 0.17 -0.64 13.40
C THR A 99 -0.73 -1.81 12.98
N ASP A 100 -1.81 -2.07 13.71
CA ASP A 100 -2.82 -3.07 13.30
C ASP A 100 -3.66 -2.61 12.09
N ASP A 101 -3.81 -1.28 11.94
CA ASP A 101 -4.51 -0.59 10.85
C ASP A 101 -3.63 -0.37 9.61
N ARG A 102 -2.44 -0.98 9.57
CA ARG A 102 -1.53 -0.87 8.41
C ARG A 102 -2.17 -1.40 7.14
N VAL A 103 -1.87 -0.77 6.00
CA VAL A 103 -2.31 -1.31 4.70
C VAL A 103 -1.64 -2.67 4.48
N ARG A 104 -2.47 -3.71 4.30
CA ARG A 104 -2.00 -5.09 4.11
C ARG A 104 -1.44 -5.28 2.71
N TYR A 105 -0.35 -6.05 2.64
CA TYR A 105 0.30 -6.33 1.37
C TYR A 105 -0.60 -7.19 0.49
N SER A 106 -0.71 -6.81 -0.78
CA SER A 106 -1.38 -7.59 -1.80
C SER A 106 -0.85 -7.26 -3.18
N GLN A 107 -0.60 -8.30 -3.97
CA GLN A 107 -0.25 -8.19 -5.39
C GLN A 107 -1.47 -7.94 -6.29
N VAL A 108 -2.70 -8.07 -5.76
CA VAL A 108 -3.94 -8.01 -6.54
C VAL A 108 -4.94 -6.98 -6.03
N ARG A 109 -4.72 -6.40 -4.84
CA ARG A 109 -5.59 -5.37 -4.28
C ARG A 109 -4.94 -3.99 -4.40
N SER A 110 -5.79 -2.98 -4.36
CA SER A 110 -5.40 -1.57 -4.34
C SER A 110 -5.89 -0.88 -3.07
N HIS A 111 -5.21 0.19 -2.68
CA HIS A 111 -5.59 1.10 -1.62
C HIS A 111 -5.59 2.53 -2.16
N ASN A 112 -6.75 3.19 -2.15
CA ASN A 112 -6.96 4.52 -2.72
C ASN A 112 -6.53 4.65 -4.21
N GLY A 113 -6.64 3.54 -4.95
CA GLY A 113 -6.29 3.43 -6.37
C GLY A 113 -4.81 3.12 -6.67
N TYR A 114 -3.94 3.07 -5.66
CA TYR A 114 -2.57 2.56 -5.81
C TYR A 114 -2.52 1.07 -5.47
N ARG A 115 -1.62 0.31 -6.10
CA ARG A 115 -1.41 -1.11 -5.76
C ARG A 115 -0.93 -1.26 -4.31
N ALA A 116 -1.41 -2.27 -3.59
CA ALA A 116 -1.04 -2.52 -2.19
C ALA A 116 0.25 -3.35 -2.04
N ASP A 117 1.26 -3.11 -2.89
CA ASP A 117 2.57 -3.76 -2.87
C ASP A 117 3.71 -2.73 -2.80
N CYS A 118 4.97 -3.21 -2.80
CA CYS A 118 6.17 -2.39 -2.64
C CYS A 118 6.20 -1.19 -3.61
N SER A 119 6.01 -1.45 -4.91
CA SER A 119 6.04 -0.40 -5.94
C SER A 119 4.80 0.51 -5.94
N GLY A 120 3.62 -0.02 -5.61
CA GLY A 120 2.41 0.79 -5.48
C GLY A 120 2.45 1.72 -4.28
N PHE A 121 3.03 1.27 -3.16
CA PHE A 121 3.30 2.12 -2.00
C PHE A 121 4.24 3.28 -2.34
N VAL A 122 5.36 3.02 -3.02
CA VAL A 122 6.27 4.08 -3.48
C VAL A 122 5.59 5.04 -4.45
N SER A 123 4.79 4.51 -5.38
CA SER A 123 4.02 5.34 -6.31
C SER A 123 3.07 6.28 -5.58
N MET A 124 2.42 5.80 -4.50
CA MET A 124 1.59 6.60 -3.61
C MET A 124 2.41 7.68 -2.89
N THR A 125 3.56 7.33 -2.31
CA THR A 125 4.38 8.31 -1.57
C THR A 125 4.94 9.40 -2.47
N LEU A 126 5.33 9.06 -3.69
CA LEU A 126 5.80 10.01 -4.68
C LEU A 126 4.65 10.79 -5.33
N GLY A 127 3.39 10.37 -5.15
CA GLY A 127 2.23 11.01 -5.77
C GLY A 127 2.20 10.83 -7.29
N LEU A 128 2.62 9.67 -7.79
CA LEU A 128 2.59 9.35 -9.21
C LEU A 128 1.15 9.08 -9.67
N GLU A 129 0.96 9.07 -10.99
CA GLU A 129 -0.29 8.63 -11.61
C GLU A 129 -0.66 7.21 -11.14
N LYS A 130 -1.95 6.98 -10.87
CA LYS A 130 -2.48 5.68 -10.43
C LYS A 130 -2.61 4.73 -11.62
N PRO A 131 -2.35 3.42 -11.47
CA PRO A 131 -1.93 2.74 -10.24
C PRO A 131 -0.42 2.84 -9.95
N GLY A 132 0.35 3.45 -10.85
CA GLY A 132 1.80 3.60 -10.78
C GLY A 132 2.56 2.46 -11.49
N PRO A 133 3.86 2.66 -11.78
CA PRO A 133 4.72 1.62 -12.34
C PRO A 133 4.99 0.49 -11.33
N ASN A 134 5.41 -0.67 -11.83
CA ASN A 134 6.02 -1.71 -11.00
C ASN A 134 7.47 -1.34 -10.63
N THR A 135 8.12 -2.14 -9.79
CA THR A 135 9.50 -1.86 -9.31
C THR A 135 10.51 -1.68 -10.43
N GLN A 136 10.39 -2.43 -11.53
CA GLN A 136 11.27 -2.26 -12.70
C GLN A 136 10.94 -0.98 -13.46
N GLY A 137 9.66 -0.61 -13.60
CA GLY A 137 9.27 0.65 -14.22
C GLY A 137 9.76 1.87 -13.43
N LEU A 138 9.81 1.78 -12.09
CA LEU A 138 10.34 2.84 -11.23
C LEU A 138 11.81 3.18 -11.51
N THR A 139 12.62 2.23 -12.01
CA THR A 139 14.04 2.48 -12.33
C THR A 139 14.25 3.26 -13.62
N SER A 140 13.20 3.49 -14.41
CA SER A 140 13.30 4.29 -15.63
C SER A 140 13.62 5.75 -15.33
N SER A 141 14.34 6.39 -16.26
CA SER A 141 14.73 7.80 -16.18
C SER A 141 13.54 8.78 -16.13
N ARG A 142 12.33 8.30 -16.45
CA ARG A 142 11.07 9.06 -16.25
C ARG A 142 10.82 9.35 -14.78
N TYR A 143 11.11 8.41 -13.88
CA TYR A 143 10.74 8.51 -12.47
C TYR A 143 11.91 8.67 -11.53
N THR A 144 13.04 8.03 -11.83
CA THR A 144 14.19 8.04 -10.93
C THR A 144 15.51 8.18 -11.69
N GLU A 145 16.54 8.57 -10.96
CA GLU A 145 17.93 8.51 -11.39
C GLU A 145 18.76 7.69 -10.42
N ARG A 146 19.78 7.03 -10.92
CA ARG A 146 20.69 6.21 -10.13
C ARG A 146 21.62 7.12 -9.32
N ILE A 147 21.83 6.80 -8.05
CA ILE A 147 22.80 7.47 -7.17
C ILE A 147 23.65 6.44 -6.44
N ASP A 148 24.72 6.90 -5.80
CA ASP A 148 25.50 6.08 -4.87
C ASP A 148 24.76 5.89 -3.55
N MET A 149 24.97 4.75 -2.89
CA MET A 149 24.34 4.46 -1.59
C MET A 149 24.73 5.51 -0.54
N ASP A 150 25.96 6.02 -0.59
CA ASP A 150 26.45 7.05 0.33
C ASP A 150 25.79 8.42 0.14
N ASP A 151 25.15 8.65 -1.01
CA ASP A 151 24.45 9.89 -1.33
C ASP A 151 22.98 9.88 -0.92
N LEU A 152 22.50 8.81 -0.28
CA LEU A 152 21.13 8.67 0.17
C LEU A 152 20.70 9.84 1.05
N LYS A 153 19.55 10.41 0.69
CA LYS A 153 18.81 11.44 1.41
C LYS A 153 17.39 10.96 1.66
N LYS A 154 16.75 11.55 2.66
CA LYS A 154 15.33 11.31 2.97
C LYS A 154 14.47 11.33 1.70
N GLY A 155 13.66 10.28 1.51
CA GLY A 155 12.79 10.12 0.33
C GLY A 155 13.44 9.43 -0.86
N ASP A 156 14.76 9.20 -0.86
CA ASP A 156 15.41 8.37 -1.87
C ASP A 156 14.99 6.89 -1.71
N LEU A 157 15.14 6.12 -2.78
CA LEU A 157 14.68 4.74 -2.87
C LEU A 157 15.87 3.79 -2.89
N VAL A 158 15.71 2.62 -2.28
CA VAL A 158 16.65 1.50 -2.42
C VAL A 158 15.89 0.33 -3.04
N MET A 159 16.30 -0.08 -4.25
CA MET A 159 15.52 -0.95 -5.14
C MET A 159 16.30 -2.16 -5.60
N ASP A 160 15.71 -3.35 -5.43
CA ASP A 160 16.01 -4.52 -6.24
C ASP A 160 14.92 -4.69 -7.31
N ALA A 161 15.28 -4.35 -8.54
CA ALA A 161 14.41 -4.45 -9.70
C ALA A 161 14.53 -5.78 -10.46
N GLN A 162 15.39 -6.70 -10.01
CA GLN A 162 15.63 -7.98 -10.67
C GLN A 162 14.63 -9.07 -10.23
N GLY A 163 14.37 -10.03 -11.12
CA GLY A 163 13.46 -11.16 -10.84
C GLY A 163 11.99 -10.87 -11.15
N THR A 164 11.07 -11.41 -10.35
CA THR A 164 9.61 -11.42 -10.59
C THR A 164 8.88 -10.41 -9.70
N ASN A 165 7.55 -10.32 -9.85
CA ASN A 165 6.71 -9.49 -8.98
C ASN A 165 6.74 -9.90 -7.50
N THR A 166 7.21 -11.11 -7.16
CA THR A 166 7.33 -11.59 -5.77
C THR A 166 8.74 -11.50 -5.21
N THR A 167 9.77 -11.32 -6.06
CA THR A 167 11.17 -11.19 -5.59
C THR A 167 11.68 -9.76 -5.64
N ARG A 168 11.17 -8.92 -6.55
CA ARG A 168 11.51 -7.49 -6.61
C ARG A 168 11.04 -6.76 -5.37
N HIS A 169 11.82 -5.78 -4.93
CA HIS A 169 11.46 -5.00 -3.76
C HIS A 169 11.99 -3.57 -3.82
N VAL A 170 11.31 -2.67 -3.11
CA VAL A 170 11.71 -1.28 -2.95
C VAL A 170 11.36 -0.79 -1.56
N VAL A 171 12.28 -0.02 -0.98
CA VAL A 171 12.09 0.69 0.28
C VAL A 171 12.40 2.17 0.12
N ILE A 172 11.82 3.00 0.98
CA ILE A 172 12.00 4.46 1.01
C ILE A 172 12.92 4.80 2.19
N PHE A 173 14.10 5.34 1.90
CA PHE A 173 15.06 5.78 2.90
C PHE A 173 14.54 7.02 3.66
N GLU A 174 14.56 7.00 4.99
CA GLU A 174 14.29 8.18 5.82
C GLU A 174 15.61 8.79 6.33
N LYS A 175 16.46 7.99 6.97
CA LYS A 175 17.72 8.43 7.59
C LYS A 175 18.65 7.26 7.87
N TRP A 176 19.95 7.53 7.92
CA TRP A 176 20.93 6.60 8.48
C TRP A 176 20.62 6.32 9.96
N ALA A 177 20.79 5.07 10.39
CA ALA A 177 20.54 4.65 11.77
C ALA A 177 21.75 4.89 12.66
N ASN A 178 22.95 4.97 12.09
CA ASN A 178 24.21 5.22 12.78
C ASN A 178 25.18 6.06 11.91
N LYS A 179 26.24 6.58 12.53
CA LYS A 179 27.23 7.42 11.86
C LYS A 179 28.07 6.67 10.82
N ASP A 180 28.30 5.38 11.07
CA ASP A 180 29.08 4.49 10.20
C ASP A 180 28.30 4.03 8.98
N ARG A 181 27.01 4.42 8.87
CA ARG A 181 26.11 4.12 7.76
C ARG A 181 25.97 2.62 7.47
N THR A 182 26.06 1.78 8.51
CA THR A 182 25.90 0.32 8.39
C THR A 182 24.45 -0.14 8.35
N SER A 183 23.50 0.77 8.60
CA SER A 183 22.07 0.53 8.47
C SER A 183 21.30 1.85 8.41
N TYR A 184 20.04 1.81 7.96
CA TYR A 184 19.16 2.97 7.81
C TYR A 184 17.71 2.64 8.13
N TRP A 185 16.97 3.66 8.55
CA TRP A 185 15.53 3.57 8.74
C TRP A 185 14.80 3.75 7.41
N ALA A 186 13.86 2.86 7.11
CA ALA A 186 13.10 2.90 5.87
C ALA A 186 11.61 2.55 6.05
N TYR A 187 10.79 3.07 5.15
CA TYR A 187 9.40 2.63 4.96
C TYR A 187 9.32 1.64 3.82
N GLU A 188 8.42 0.67 3.95
CA GLU A 188 8.19 -0.33 2.91
C GLU A 188 6.79 -0.92 2.99
N GLN A 189 6.36 -1.52 1.89
CA GLN A 189 5.17 -2.38 1.83
C GLN A 189 5.67 -3.81 1.61
N ARG A 190 5.66 -4.62 2.67
CA ARG A 190 6.32 -5.93 2.69
C ARG A 190 5.33 -7.09 2.74
N GLY A 191 5.61 -8.14 1.99
CA GLY A 191 4.82 -9.38 2.00
C GLY A 191 4.63 -9.92 3.42
N ARG A 192 3.49 -10.58 3.68
CA ARG A 192 3.03 -11.10 4.99
C ARG A 192 2.64 -10.04 6.03
N TYR A 193 3.30 -8.89 6.08
CA TYR A 193 3.11 -7.93 7.18
C TYR A 193 2.24 -6.75 6.77
N GLY A 194 2.57 -6.09 5.66
CA GLY A 194 1.93 -4.84 5.24
C GLY A 194 2.91 -3.68 5.26
N THR A 195 2.39 -2.47 5.45
CA THR A 195 3.19 -1.26 5.60
C THR A 195 4.02 -1.33 6.89
N ASP A 196 5.29 -0.99 6.80
CA ASP A 196 6.24 -1.08 7.92
C ASP A 196 7.21 0.11 7.91
N TYR A 197 7.77 0.41 9.08
CA TYR A 197 8.88 1.35 9.26
C TYR A 197 9.92 0.73 10.17
N ARG A 198 11.12 0.45 9.66
CA ARG A 198 12.15 -0.27 10.40
C ARG A 198 13.54 -0.09 9.83
N GLU A 199 14.54 -0.49 10.62
CA GLU A 199 15.93 -0.50 10.22
C GLU A 199 16.21 -1.56 9.14
N ARG A 200 17.06 -1.20 8.18
CA ARG A 200 17.40 -1.95 6.96
C ARG A 200 18.86 -1.76 6.62
N ASP A 201 19.41 -2.74 5.92
CA ASP A 201 20.77 -2.80 5.42
C ASP A 201 20.82 -3.10 3.91
N TYR A 202 19.67 -3.08 3.22
CA TYR A 202 19.61 -3.38 1.79
C TYR A 202 20.53 -2.43 1.01
N GLY A 203 21.34 -3.00 0.12
CA GLY A 203 22.25 -2.26 -0.75
C GLY A 203 23.59 -1.90 -0.13
N LEU A 204 23.83 -2.17 1.16
CA LEU A 204 25.08 -1.83 1.84
C LEU A 204 26.19 -2.87 1.63
N ASP A 205 25.81 -4.13 1.46
CA ASP A 205 26.78 -5.20 1.20
C ASP A 205 27.37 -5.13 -0.21
N SER A 206 28.67 -5.44 -0.32
CA SER A 206 29.32 -5.63 -1.60
C SER A 206 28.62 -6.70 -2.42
N GLY A 207 28.25 -6.37 -3.67
CA GLY A 207 27.53 -7.30 -4.54
C GLY A 207 26.01 -7.33 -4.36
N SER A 208 25.45 -6.51 -3.47
CA SER A 208 24.00 -6.40 -3.30
C SER A 208 23.29 -6.04 -4.62
N GLN A 209 22.16 -6.69 -4.88
CA GLN A 209 21.30 -6.36 -6.03
C GLN A 209 20.54 -5.04 -5.83
N TYR A 210 20.35 -4.63 -4.58
CA TYR A 210 19.69 -3.38 -4.24
C TYR A 210 20.57 -2.20 -4.57
N LYS A 211 20.02 -1.24 -5.30
CA LYS A 211 20.71 -0.01 -5.69
C LYS A 211 19.93 1.23 -5.25
N ALA A 212 20.63 2.32 -4.97
CA ALA A 212 20.03 3.59 -4.60
C ALA A 212 19.56 4.40 -5.82
N TYR A 213 18.42 5.05 -5.66
CA TYR A 213 17.79 5.88 -6.68
C TYR A 213 17.17 7.12 -6.07
N ARG A 214 17.29 8.25 -6.76
CA ARG A 214 16.64 9.51 -6.40
C ARG A 214 15.42 9.73 -7.30
N PRO A 215 14.20 9.88 -6.74
CA PRO A 215 13.04 10.28 -7.52
C PRO A 215 13.22 11.67 -8.15
N LYS A 216 12.74 11.83 -9.39
CA LYS A 216 12.85 13.05 -10.20
C LYS A 216 11.95 14.19 -9.74
N ASN A 217 10.95 13.90 -8.90
CA ASN A 217 9.94 14.86 -8.44
C ASN A 217 10.13 15.29 -6.97
N LEU A 218 11.36 15.16 -6.45
CA LEU A 218 11.79 15.65 -5.13
C LEU A 218 12.37 17.07 -5.17
#